data_AF-A0AAX2BAC7-F1
#
_entry.id   AF-A0AAX2BAC7-F1
#
_cell.length_a   1.000
_cell.length_b   1.000
_cell.length_c   1.000
_cell.angle_alpha   90.00
_cell.angle_beta   90.00
_cell.angle_gamma   90.00
#
_symmetry.space_group_name_H-M   'P 1'
#
loop_
_entity.id
_entity.type
_entity.pdbx_description
1 polymer ?
#
loop_
_entity_poly.entity_id
_entity_poly.type
_entity_poly.pdbx_seq_one_letter_code
_entity_poly.pdbx_strand_id
1 'polypeptide(L)'
;MKLAQAALQARIPRYFPWQFGADFDAIGRGSPQDIFDAQIDVRDLLRSQHETEWVIISTGIFMSYLFEPDFGVVDLQNDTVHALGSIDNTMTLTTPDDIGVLTAAIVFTTPRIRNEIVYIAGDTLTYAEVADKLQSALGRPFDCTVWSEEYLIDKLALNPQDMMSKYRAVFAQGRGVAWDKKQTFNERHNIRVTDVAAWINANLTPGSSL
;
A
#
# COMPACT_ATOMS: atom_id res chain seq x y z
N MET A 1 14.80 -0.90 12.30
CA MET A 1 15.37 -1.14 13.65
C MET A 1 16.24 -0.02 14.22
N LYS A 2 17.41 0.31 13.66
CA LYS A 2 18.35 1.29 14.28
C LYS A 2 17.70 2.62 14.69
N LEU A 3 16.91 3.23 13.79
CA LEU A 3 16.23 4.50 14.08
C LEU A 3 15.17 4.37 15.19
N ALA A 4 14.41 3.27 15.22
CA ALA A 4 13.42 3.02 16.27
C ALA A 4 14.11 2.85 17.63
N GLN A 5 15.21 2.09 17.71
CA GLN A 5 15.99 1.95 18.94
C GLN A 5 16.54 3.29 19.42
N ALA A 6 17.10 4.10 18.51
CA ALA A 6 17.61 5.42 18.84
C ALA A 6 16.50 6.36 19.36
N ALA A 7 15.33 6.37 18.72
CA ALA A 7 14.16 7.15 19.15
C ALA A 7 13.73 6.79 20.57
N LEU A 8 13.63 5.49 20.87
CA LEU A 8 13.25 4.99 22.19
C LEU A 8 14.31 5.29 23.26
N GLN A 9 15.59 5.09 22.94
CA GLN A 9 16.70 5.43 23.85
C GLN A 9 16.76 6.92 24.17
N ALA A 10 16.45 7.78 23.19
CA ALA A 10 16.36 9.22 23.37
C ALA A 10 15.10 9.67 24.12
N ARG A 11 14.15 8.76 24.37
CA ARG A 11 12.87 9.05 25.05
C ARG A 11 12.11 10.21 24.42
N ILE A 12 12.08 10.27 23.09
CA ILE A 12 11.30 11.29 22.40
C ILE A 12 9.82 11.13 22.78
N PRO A 13 9.06 12.23 22.93
CA PRO A 13 7.69 12.13 23.44
C PRO A 13 6.76 11.41 22.46
N ARG A 14 7.04 11.49 21.15
CA ARG A 14 6.19 10.91 20.11
C ARG A 14 7.03 10.50 18.89
N TYR A 15 6.73 9.32 18.34
CA TYR A 15 7.46 8.75 17.22
C TYR A 15 6.54 8.23 16.12
N PHE A 16 6.85 8.57 14.87
CA PHE A 16 6.20 8.03 13.67
C PHE A 16 7.27 7.26 12.88
N PRO A 17 7.33 5.91 13.03
CA PRO A 17 8.33 5.10 12.36
C PRO A 17 8.12 5.05 10.84
N TRP A 18 9.20 4.75 10.11
CA TRP A 18 9.13 4.40 8.68
C TRP A 18 8.36 3.07 8.49
N GLN A 19 7.04 3.16 8.36
CA GLN A 19 6.11 2.03 8.26
C GLN A 19 5.00 2.27 7.20
N PHE A 20 5.17 3.27 6.33
CA PHE A 20 4.23 3.69 5.29
C PHE A 20 4.09 2.62 4.19
N GLY A 21 3.34 1.57 4.49
CA GLY A 21 3.16 0.43 3.61
C GLY A 21 1.94 -0.42 3.99
N ALA A 22 2.04 -1.71 3.70
CA ALA A 22 1.01 -2.70 4.00
C ALA A 22 0.81 -2.91 5.51
N ASP A 23 -0.17 -3.74 5.86
CA ASP A 23 -0.32 -4.25 7.21
C ASP A 23 0.63 -5.44 7.43
N PHE A 24 1.82 -5.14 7.95
CA PHE A 24 2.84 -6.15 8.19
C PHE A 24 2.45 -7.16 9.28
N ASP A 25 1.61 -6.79 10.25
CA ASP A 25 1.12 -7.75 11.25
C ASP A 25 0.16 -8.76 10.60
N ALA A 26 -0.70 -8.26 9.73
CA ALA A 26 -1.58 -9.12 8.96
C ALA A 26 -0.76 -10.01 8.02
N ILE A 27 0.20 -9.49 7.24
CA ILE A 27 1.06 -10.31 6.37
C ILE A 27 1.80 -11.41 7.17
N GLY A 28 2.39 -11.04 8.29
CA GLY A 28 3.18 -11.94 9.13
C GLY A 28 4.62 -12.12 8.65
N ARG A 29 5.39 -12.87 9.45
CA ARG A 29 6.82 -13.11 9.23
C ARG A 29 7.07 -14.19 8.18
N GLY A 30 8.22 -14.14 7.53
CA GLY A 30 8.62 -15.10 6.50
C GLY A 30 7.83 -14.94 5.20
N SER A 31 7.25 -13.75 4.98
CA SER A 31 6.65 -13.41 3.68
C SER A 31 7.72 -13.40 2.58
N PRO A 32 7.35 -13.53 1.29
CA PRO A 32 8.29 -13.41 0.17
C PRO A 32 9.14 -12.13 0.17
N GLN A 33 8.70 -11.08 0.86
CA GLN A 33 9.39 -9.80 0.98
C GLN A 33 10.11 -9.69 2.33
N ASP A 34 11.39 -10.07 2.34
CA ASP A 34 12.22 -10.16 3.56
C ASP A 34 12.26 -8.87 4.39
N ILE A 35 12.16 -7.70 3.75
CA ILE A 35 12.19 -6.42 4.47
C ILE A 35 10.98 -6.24 5.39
N PHE A 36 9.88 -6.97 5.18
CA PHE A 36 8.68 -6.88 6.02
C PHE A 36 8.89 -7.46 7.42
N ASP A 37 9.72 -8.48 7.58
CA ASP A 37 10.10 -9.00 8.91
C ASP A 37 10.77 -7.91 9.75
N ALA A 38 11.65 -7.11 9.14
CA ALA A 38 12.28 -5.99 9.80
C ALA A 38 11.29 -4.86 10.14
N GLN A 39 10.16 -4.76 9.44
CA GLN A 39 9.07 -3.85 9.79
C GLN A 39 8.27 -4.39 10.98
N ILE A 40 8.01 -5.69 11.05
CA ILE A 40 7.36 -6.35 12.21
C ILE A 40 8.24 -6.19 13.46
N ASP A 41 9.56 -6.36 13.34
CA ASP A 41 10.50 -6.13 14.46
C ASP A 41 10.37 -4.72 15.05
N VAL A 42 10.14 -3.71 14.21
CA VAL A 42 9.90 -2.34 14.68
C VAL A 42 8.59 -2.26 15.45
N ARG A 43 7.50 -2.90 14.97
CA ARG A 43 6.22 -2.91 15.67
C ARG A 43 6.33 -3.59 17.04
N ASP A 44 7.01 -4.74 17.11
CA ASP A 44 7.25 -5.48 18.35
C ASP A 44 8.05 -4.64 19.35
N LEU A 45 9.11 -3.99 18.89
CA LEU A 45 9.91 -3.08 19.72
C LEU A 45 9.07 -1.93 20.29
N LEU A 46 8.26 -1.27 19.46
CA LEU A 46 7.41 -0.15 19.89
C LEU A 46 6.35 -0.58 20.91
N ARG A 47 5.77 -1.77 20.74
CA ARG A 47 4.79 -2.37 21.67
C ARG A 47 5.41 -2.81 23.00
N SER A 48 6.69 -3.18 23.01
CA SER A 48 7.38 -3.68 24.21
C SER A 48 7.75 -2.60 25.25
N GLN A 49 7.44 -1.33 24.96
CA GLN A 49 7.77 -0.19 25.81
C GLN A 49 6.57 0.73 26.02
N HIS A 50 6.65 1.61 27.03
CA HIS A 50 5.55 2.51 27.41
C HIS A 50 5.96 3.98 27.60
N GLU A 51 7.23 4.34 27.41
CA GLU A 51 7.73 5.70 27.64
C GLU A 51 7.48 6.64 26.44
N THR A 52 7.71 6.16 25.22
CA THR A 52 7.54 6.92 23.97
C THR A 52 6.17 6.62 23.36
N GLU A 53 5.35 7.64 23.11
CA GLU A 53 4.14 7.47 22.30
C GLU A 53 4.55 7.13 20.86
N TRP A 54 3.86 6.20 20.21
CA TRP A 54 4.10 5.89 18.80
C TRP A 54 2.81 5.83 17.99
N VAL A 55 2.89 6.15 16.71
CA VAL A 55 1.77 5.99 15.76
C VAL A 55 2.32 5.43 14.47
N ILE A 56 1.82 4.27 14.06
CA ILE A 56 2.15 3.66 12.78
C ILE A 56 1.08 4.07 11.77
N ILE A 57 1.47 4.37 10.54
CA ILE A 57 0.52 4.69 9.47
C ILE A 57 0.69 3.63 8.37
N SER A 58 -0.31 2.78 8.21
CA SER A 58 -0.41 1.82 7.11
C SER A 58 -1.17 2.46 5.96
N THR A 59 -0.55 2.48 4.77
CA THR A 59 -0.95 3.30 3.62
C THR A 59 -1.31 2.49 2.39
N GLY A 60 -1.08 1.18 2.42
CA GLY A 60 -1.15 0.32 1.26
C GLY A 60 0.12 0.46 0.44
N ILE A 61 0.03 0.32 -0.87
CA ILE A 61 1.14 0.61 -1.79
C ILE A 61 0.94 1.97 -2.46
N PHE A 62 2.04 2.59 -2.89
CA PHE A 62 1.96 3.84 -3.62
C PHE A 62 1.18 3.64 -4.91
N MET A 63 0.21 4.52 -5.16
CA MET A 63 -0.69 4.38 -6.29
C MET A 63 0.05 4.32 -7.64
N SER A 64 1.20 5.00 -7.77
CA SER A 64 2.03 4.96 -8.97
C SER A 64 2.59 3.57 -9.28
N TYR A 65 2.85 2.73 -8.27
CA TYR A 65 3.39 1.38 -8.48
C TYR A 65 2.46 0.53 -9.34
N LEU A 66 1.15 0.76 -9.26
CA LEU A 66 0.16 0.07 -10.11
C LEU A 66 0.50 0.20 -11.61
N PHE A 67 1.08 1.33 -12.00
CA PHE A 67 1.39 1.70 -13.38
C PHE A 67 2.89 1.61 -13.71
N GLU A 68 3.72 1.13 -12.79
CA GLU A 68 5.14 0.88 -13.05
C GLU A 68 5.29 -0.36 -13.95
N PRO A 69 5.92 -0.25 -15.14
CA PRO A 69 6.04 -1.37 -16.07
C PRO A 69 6.70 -2.61 -15.45
N ASP A 70 7.70 -2.41 -14.60
CA ASP A 70 8.42 -3.50 -13.92
C ASP A 70 7.56 -4.18 -12.84
N PHE A 71 6.59 -3.46 -12.26
CA PHE A 71 5.61 -4.09 -11.36
C PHE A 71 4.62 -4.93 -12.15
N GLY A 72 4.22 -4.46 -13.33
CA GLY A 72 3.51 -5.26 -14.33
C GLY A 72 2.08 -5.64 -13.93
N VAL A 73 1.45 -4.92 -13.00
CA VAL A 73 0.02 -5.11 -12.71
C VAL A 73 -0.82 -4.48 -13.81
N VAL A 74 -0.51 -3.24 -14.21
CA VAL A 74 -1.13 -2.61 -15.39
C VAL A 74 -0.14 -2.64 -16.54
N ASP A 75 -0.49 -3.39 -17.59
CA ASP A 75 0.17 -3.36 -18.89
C ASP A 75 -0.61 -2.44 -19.83
N LEU A 76 -0.20 -1.17 -19.87
CA LEU A 76 -0.80 -0.16 -20.76
C LEU A 76 -0.52 -0.41 -22.25
N GLN A 77 0.50 -1.20 -22.59
CA GLN A 77 0.87 -1.49 -23.97
C GLN A 77 -0.05 -2.56 -24.56
N ASN A 78 -0.37 -3.57 -23.76
CA ASN A 78 -1.21 -4.70 -24.15
C ASN A 78 -2.65 -4.62 -23.63
N ASP A 79 -3.05 -3.48 -23.06
CA ASP A 79 -4.39 -3.24 -22.55
C ASP A 79 -4.87 -4.34 -21.58
N THR A 80 -3.99 -4.71 -20.65
CA THR A 80 -4.24 -5.80 -19.70
C THR A 80 -3.95 -5.37 -18.27
N VAL A 81 -4.80 -5.81 -17.34
CA VAL A 81 -4.55 -5.78 -15.90
C VAL A 81 -4.33 -7.20 -15.40
N HIS A 82 -3.21 -7.43 -14.72
CA HIS A 82 -2.85 -8.70 -14.12
C HIS A 82 -3.30 -8.75 -12.66
N ALA A 83 -4.37 -9.50 -12.39
CA ALA A 83 -4.86 -9.76 -11.05
C ALA A 83 -3.92 -10.71 -10.31
N LEU A 84 -3.27 -10.23 -9.25
CA LEU A 84 -2.35 -11.04 -8.47
C LEU A 84 -3.12 -11.95 -7.50
N GLY A 85 -2.90 -13.25 -7.61
CA GLY A 85 -3.51 -14.30 -6.80
C GLY A 85 -4.89 -14.73 -7.30
N SER A 86 -5.87 -13.82 -7.22
CA SER A 86 -7.27 -14.07 -7.60
C SER A 86 -7.92 -12.80 -8.16
N ILE A 87 -8.99 -12.97 -8.93
CA ILE A 87 -9.83 -11.86 -9.41
C ILE A 87 -10.51 -11.10 -8.26
N ASP A 88 -10.77 -11.80 -7.16
CA ASP A 88 -11.41 -11.23 -5.96
C ASP A 88 -10.42 -10.50 -5.04
N ASN A 89 -9.11 -10.62 -5.30
CA ASN A 89 -8.12 -9.92 -4.49
C ASN A 89 -8.25 -8.42 -4.67
N THR A 90 -8.11 -7.70 -3.56
CA THR A 90 -8.11 -6.24 -3.53
C THR A 90 -6.75 -5.71 -3.12
N MET A 91 -6.51 -4.43 -3.41
CA MET A 91 -5.34 -3.69 -2.96
C MET A 91 -5.77 -2.33 -2.41
N THR A 92 -5.07 -1.86 -1.37
CA THR A 92 -5.17 -0.46 -0.94
C THR A 92 -4.05 0.36 -1.56
N LEU A 93 -4.41 1.51 -2.13
CA LEU A 93 -3.52 2.42 -2.83
C LEU A 93 -3.64 3.82 -2.26
N THR A 94 -2.53 4.50 -2.05
CA THR A 94 -2.51 5.91 -1.64
C THR A 94 -1.41 6.66 -2.38
N THR A 95 -1.65 7.91 -2.78
CA THR A 95 -0.61 8.73 -3.40
C THR A 95 0.39 9.21 -2.35
N PRO A 96 1.68 9.42 -2.70
CA PRO A 96 2.65 10.00 -1.76
C PRO A 96 2.22 11.35 -1.19
N ASP A 97 1.57 12.20 -1.99
CA ASP A 97 1.07 13.51 -1.56
C ASP A 97 -0.02 13.36 -0.49
N ASP A 98 -0.99 12.47 -0.71
CA ASP A 98 -2.04 12.19 0.27
C ASP A 98 -1.47 11.54 1.53
N ILE A 99 -0.45 10.68 1.43
CA ILE A 99 0.26 10.14 2.60
C ILE A 99 0.84 11.28 3.44
N GLY A 100 1.45 12.29 2.81
CA GLY A 100 1.97 13.48 3.50
C GLY A 100 0.89 14.28 4.21
N VAL A 101 -0.20 14.60 3.50
CA VAL A 101 -1.35 15.34 4.04
C VAL A 101 -1.99 14.60 5.22
N LEU A 102 -2.25 13.30 5.05
CA LEU A 102 -2.89 12.50 6.09
C LEU A 102 -1.99 12.24 7.28
N THR A 103 -0.68 12.10 7.07
CA THR A 103 0.29 12.03 8.18
C THR A 103 0.23 13.30 9.01
N ALA A 104 0.24 14.48 8.37
CA ALA A 104 0.09 15.75 9.09
C ALA A 104 -1.26 15.82 9.84
N ALA A 105 -2.36 15.43 9.20
CA ALA A 105 -3.67 15.40 9.84
C ALA A 105 -3.70 14.49 11.08
N ILE A 106 -3.11 13.29 10.99
CA ILE A 106 -3.00 12.34 12.12
C ILE A 106 -2.11 12.89 13.25
N VAL A 107 -1.04 13.62 12.91
CA VAL A 107 -0.19 14.28 13.91
C VAL A 107 -0.99 15.31 14.72
N PHE A 108 -1.84 16.11 14.06
CA PHE A 108 -2.58 17.21 14.71
C PHE A 108 -4.00 16.87 15.16
N THR A 109 -4.47 15.64 14.93
CA THR A 109 -5.84 15.24 15.27
C THR A 109 -6.13 15.31 16.78
N THR A 110 -7.39 15.62 17.12
CA THR A 110 -7.91 15.68 18.48
C THR A 110 -9.23 14.91 18.57
N PRO A 111 -9.40 13.96 19.52
CA PRO A 111 -8.43 13.54 20.54
C PRO A 111 -7.18 12.91 19.92
N ARG A 112 -6.06 13.03 20.63
CA ARG A 112 -4.76 12.54 20.14
C ARG A 112 -4.76 11.02 19.97
N ILE A 113 -4.34 10.57 18.80
CA ILE A 113 -4.01 9.17 18.49
C ILE A 113 -2.64 8.82 19.08
N ARG A 114 -2.57 7.70 19.82
CA ARG A 114 -1.36 7.18 20.46
C ARG A 114 -1.36 5.66 20.57
N ASN A 115 -0.19 5.06 20.35
CA ASN A 115 0.12 3.64 20.52
C ASN A 115 -0.79 2.71 19.71
N GLU A 116 -1.11 3.12 18.48
CA GLU A 116 -1.96 2.36 17.56
C GLU A 116 -1.46 2.46 16.11
N ILE A 117 -2.01 1.58 15.28
CA ILE A 117 -1.82 1.59 13.83
C ILE A 117 -3.03 2.30 13.21
N VAL A 118 -2.77 3.31 12.41
CA VAL A 118 -3.77 4.07 11.68
C VAL A 118 -3.72 3.64 10.21
N TYR A 119 -4.88 3.28 9.67
CA TYR A 119 -5.04 2.89 8.28
C TYR A 119 -5.55 4.07 7.46
N ILE A 120 -4.93 4.32 6.31
CA ILE A 120 -5.35 5.32 5.32
C ILE A 120 -5.54 4.67 3.95
N ALA A 121 -6.37 5.26 3.09
CA ALA A 121 -6.53 4.78 1.72
C ALA A 121 -6.93 5.92 0.78
N GLY A 122 -6.22 6.05 -0.34
CA GLY A 122 -6.72 6.78 -1.51
C GLY A 122 -7.84 6.00 -2.20
N ASP A 123 -7.63 4.71 -2.43
CA ASP A 123 -8.65 3.78 -2.93
C ASP A 123 -8.39 2.35 -2.42
N THR A 124 -9.45 1.54 -2.33
CA THR A 124 -9.33 0.09 -2.11
C THR A 124 -10.28 -0.62 -3.05
N LEU A 125 -9.71 -1.44 -3.93
CA LEU A 125 -10.42 -2.00 -5.08
C LEU A 125 -9.79 -3.30 -5.57
N THR A 126 -10.57 -4.06 -6.33
CA THR A 126 -10.14 -5.24 -7.09
C THR A 126 -9.36 -4.83 -8.33
N TYR A 127 -8.62 -5.77 -8.90
CA TYR A 127 -7.93 -5.59 -10.18
C TYR A 127 -8.90 -5.42 -11.36
N ALA A 128 -10.08 -6.03 -11.28
CA ALA A 128 -11.14 -5.83 -12.27
C ALA A 128 -11.64 -4.38 -12.26
N GLU A 129 -11.85 -3.80 -11.07
CA GLU A 129 -12.23 -2.39 -10.94
C GLU A 129 -11.14 -1.44 -11.46
N VAL A 130 -9.85 -1.81 -11.36
CA VAL A 130 -8.76 -1.07 -12.04
C VAL A 130 -8.94 -1.09 -13.55
N ALA A 131 -9.22 -2.26 -14.14
CA ALA A 131 -9.46 -2.41 -15.58
C ALA A 131 -10.68 -1.57 -16.03
N ASP A 132 -11.77 -1.59 -15.27
CA ASP A 132 -12.96 -0.79 -15.55
C ASP A 132 -12.66 0.72 -15.53
N LYS A 133 -11.89 1.18 -14.53
CA LYS A 133 -11.48 2.60 -14.42
C LYS A 133 -10.57 3.02 -15.58
N LEU A 134 -9.63 2.16 -15.99
CA LEU A 134 -8.78 2.38 -17.16
C LEU A 134 -9.60 2.46 -18.44
N GLN A 135 -10.53 1.51 -18.65
CA GLN A 135 -11.41 1.49 -19.81
C GLN A 135 -12.26 2.76 -19.89
N SER A 136 -12.86 3.16 -18.76
CA SER A 136 -13.67 4.37 -18.70
C SER A 136 -12.88 5.64 -19.01
N ALA A 137 -11.63 5.74 -18.56
CA ALA A 137 -10.82 6.95 -18.74
C ALA A 137 -10.13 7.02 -20.10
N LEU A 138 -9.68 5.89 -20.64
CA LEU A 138 -8.89 5.82 -21.87
C LEU A 138 -9.73 5.49 -23.11
N GLY A 139 -11.01 5.11 -22.94
CA GLY A 139 -11.94 4.86 -24.04
C GLY A 139 -11.60 3.62 -24.89
N ARG A 140 -10.82 2.69 -24.35
CA ARG A 140 -10.44 1.41 -24.99
C ARG A 140 -10.57 0.25 -23.99
N PRO A 141 -10.92 -0.97 -24.43
CA PRO A 141 -11.12 -2.10 -23.52
C PRO A 141 -9.82 -2.50 -22.82
N PHE A 142 -9.94 -3.00 -21.59
CA PHE A 142 -8.84 -3.62 -20.84
C PHE A 142 -9.25 -5.03 -20.40
N ASP A 143 -8.42 -6.02 -20.69
CA ASP A 143 -8.60 -7.37 -20.19
C ASP A 143 -8.13 -7.49 -18.73
N CYS A 144 -8.76 -8.35 -17.94
CA CYS A 144 -8.27 -8.70 -16.61
C CYS A 144 -7.91 -10.18 -16.56
N THR A 145 -6.62 -10.49 -16.39
CA THR A 145 -6.10 -11.86 -16.38
C THR A 145 -5.48 -12.18 -15.02
N VAL A 146 -5.63 -13.42 -14.55
CA VAL A 146 -5.12 -13.81 -13.23
C VAL A 146 -3.68 -14.33 -13.35
N TRP A 147 -2.79 -13.78 -12.53
CA TRP A 147 -1.51 -14.39 -12.19
C TRP A 147 -1.66 -15.09 -10.85
N SER A 148 -1.80 -16.42 -10.87
CA SER A 148 -1.99 -17.20 -9.65
C SER A 148 -0.81 -17.07 -8.69
N GLU A 149 -1.06 -17.33 -7.41
CA GLU A 149 0.00 -17.36 -6.40
C GLU A 149 1.11 -18.35 -6.78
N GLU A 150 0.76 -19.56 -7.21
CA GLU A 150 1.71 -20.58 -7.69
C GLU A 150 2.60 -20.05 -8.81
N TYR A 151 2.02 -19.42 -9.83
CA TYR A 151 2.76 -18.83 -10.94
C TYR A 151 3.76 -17.77 -10.45
N LEU A 152 3.35 -16.91 -9.53
CA LEU A 152 4.18 -15.83 -9.00
C LEU A 152 5.31 -16.34 -8.11
N ILE A 153 5.06 -17.40 -7.33
CA ILE A 153 6.09 -18.08 -6.54
C ILE A 153 7.11 -18.78 -7.43
N ASP A 154 6.67 -19.48 -8.47
CA ASP A 154 7.56 -20.12 -9.44
C ASP A 154 8.43 -19.10 -10.18
N LYS A 155 7.84 -17.96 -10.57
CA LYS A 155 8.59 -16.84 -11.17
C LYS A 155 9.62 -16.27 -10.20
N LEU A 156 9.26 -16.07 -8.93
CA LEU A 156 10.18 -15.58 -7.92
C LEU A 156 11.33 -16.56 -7.67
N ALA A 157 11.09 -17.88 -7.73
CA ALA A 157 12.12 -18.90 -7.54
C ALA A 157 13.24 -18.82 -8.61
N LEU A 158 12.93 -18.33 -9.82
CA LEU A 158 13.91 -18.14 -10.89
C LEU A 158 14.87 -16.97 -10.62
N ASN A 159 14.39 -15.93 -9.93
CA ASN A 159 15.22 -14.80 -9.50
C ASN A 159 14.79 -14.32 -8.10
N PRO A 160 15.26 -14.99 -7.03
CA PRO A 160 14.80 -14.71 -5.66
C PRO A 160 15.18 -13.33 -5.12
N GLN A 161 15.98 -12.55 -5.84
CA GLN A 161 16.37 -11.19 -5.44
C GLN A 161 15.58 -10.11 -6.19
N ASP A 162 14.70 -10.48 -7.12
CA ASP A 162 13.85 -9.51 -7.81
C ASP A 162 12.79 -8.93 -6.86
N MET A 163 12.97 -7.65 -6.53
CA MET A 163 12.10 -6.94 -5.60
C MET A 163 10.66 -6.87 -6.10
N MET A 164 10.44 -6.67 -7.40
CA MET A 164 9.07 -6.58 -7.94
C MET A 164 8.37 -7.93 -7.87
N SER A 165 9.05 -9.04 -8.20
CA SER A 165 8.49 -10.38 -8.02
C SER A 165 8.18 -10.70 -6.55
N LYS A 166 9.00 -10.26 -5.60
CA LYS A 166 8.69 -10.39 -4.15
C LYS A 166 7.40 -9.65 -3.78
N TYR A 167 7.24 -8.41 -4.25
CA TYR A 167 6.01 -7.65 -4.03
C TYR A 167 4.80 -8.35 -4.65
N ARG A 168 4.90 -8.81 -5.91
CA ARG A 168 3.79 -9.52 -6.57
C ARG A 168 3.38 -10.77 -5.79
N ALA A 169 4.35 -11.56 -5.32
CA ALA A 169 4.10 -12.75 -4.53
C ALA A 169 3.38 -12.43 -3.20
N VAL A 170 3.75 -11.37 -2.49
CA VAL A 170 3.02 -10.95 -1.27
C VAL A 170 1.60 -10.49 -1.62
N PHE A 171 1.43 -9.67 -2.65
CA PHE A 171 0.12 -9.14 -3.04
C PHE A 171 -0.83 -10.25 -3.53
N ALA A 172 -0.30 -11.32 -4.12
CA ALA A 172 -1.07 -12.48 -4.51
C ALA A 172 -1.69 -13.23 -3.32
N GLN A 173 -1.06 -13.19 -2.14
CA GLN A 173 -1.60 -13.81 -0.92
C GLN A 173 -2.85 -13.10 -0.39
N GLY A 174 -3.14 -11.87 -0.85
CA GLY A 174 -4.35 -11.11 -0.49
C GLY A 174 -4.44 -10.69 0.99
N ARG A 175 -3.42 -10.98 1.80
CA ARG A 175 -3.42 -10.78 3.25
C ARG A 175 -2.64 -9.52 3.62
N GLY A 176 -3.28 -8.58 4.32
CA GLY A 176 -2.64 -7.36 4.82
C GLY A 176 -2.30 -6.31 3.76
N VAL A 177 -2.63 -6.55 2.49
CA VAL A 177 -2.41 -5.62 1.36
C VAL A 177 -3.63 -4.75 1.04
N ALA A 178 -4.76 -5.04 1.68
CA ALA A 178 -5.98 -4.27 1.56
C ALA A 178 -6.78 -4.23 2.86
N TRP A 179 -7.57 -3.17 3.03
CA TRP A 179 -8.55 -3.00 4.11
C TRP A 179 -9.74 -2.18 3.62
N ASP A 180 -10.88 -2.32 4.30
CA ASP A 180 -12.08 -1.56 3.98
C ASP A 180 -11.82 -0.05 4.10
N LYS A 181 -11.91 0.66 2.96
CA LYS A 181 -11.71 2.10 2.87
C LYS A 181 -12.60 2.86 3.86
N LYS A 182 -13.83 2.40 4.13
CA LYS A 182 -14.76 3.05 5.09
C LYS A 182 -14.22 3.11 6.52
N GLN A 183 -13.25 2.26 6.86
CA GLN A 183 -12.65 2.20 8.19
C GLN A 183 -11.41 3.09 8.32
N THR A 184 -10.94 3.68 7.23
CA THR A 184 -9.73 4.49 7.21
C THR A 184 -9.91 5.84 7.88
N PHE A 185 -8.81 6.41 8.36
CA PHE A 185 -8.79 7.72 8.99
C PHE A 185 -9.37 8.80 8.06
N ASN A 186 -8.93 8.84 6.80
CA ASN A 186 -9.39 9.86 5.87
C ASN A 186 -10.89 9.79 5.59
N GLU A 187 -11.46 8.59 5.40
CA GLU A 187 -12.91 8.45 5.22
C GLU A 187 -13.70 8.87 6.47
N ARG A 188 -13.29 8.39 7.66
CA ARG A 188 -13.97 8.73 8.91
C ARG A 188 -13.93 10.23 9.24
N HIS A 189 -12.89 10.92 8.76
CA HIS A 189 -12.70 12.36 8.96
C HIS A 189 -13.12 13.21 7.75
N ASN A 190 -13.73 12.62 6.73
CA ASN A 190 -14.14 13.31 5.49
C ASN A 190 -12.99 14.08 4.80
N ILE A 191 -11.77 13.57 4.87
CA ILE A 191 -10.61 14.15 4.20
C ILE A 191 -10.57 13.59 2.79
N ARG A 192 -10.85 14.46 1.82
CA ARG A 192 -10.78 14.09 0.40
C ARG A 192 -9.32 13.82 0.02
N VAL A 193 -9.13 12.72 -0.69
CA VAL A 193 -7.85 12.24 -1.21
C VAL A 193 -8.02 11.81 -2.67
N THR A 194 -6.90 11.52 -3.33
CA THR A 194 -6.86 11.06 -4.72
C THR A 194 -7.22 9.58 -4.78
N ASP A 195 -8.29 9.25 -5.51
CA ASP A 195 -8.62 7.88 -5.87
C ASP A 195 -7.97 7.47 -7.20
N VAL A 196 -8.08 6.19 -7.56
CA VAL A 196 -7.45 5.66 -8.79
C VAL A 196 -7.98 6.34 -10.05
N ALA A 197 -9.27 6.69 -10.10
CA ALA A 197 -9.84 7.32 -11.29
C ALA A 197 -9.31 8.75 -11.47
N ALA A 198 -9.21 9.51 -10.38
CA ALA A 198 -8.60 10.84 -10.38
C ALA A 198 -7.13 10.77 -10.79
N TRP A 199 -6.38 9.78 -10.29
CA TRP A 199 -4.99 9.57 -10.66
C TRP A 199 -4.83 9.24 -12.15
N ILE A 200 -5.61 8.29 -12.68
CA ILE A 200 -5.58 7.92 -14.11
C ILE A 200 -5.87 9.13 -14.98
N ASN A 201 -6.92 9.89 -14.64
CA ASN A 201 -7.28 11.08 -15.40
C ASN A 201 -6.14 12.09 -15.42
N ALA A 202 -5.49 12.36 -14.29
CA ALA A 202 -4.40 13.32 -14.20
C ALA A 202 -3.09 12.88 -14.88
N ASN A 203 -2.84 11.57 -15.04
CA ASN A 203 -1.53 11.07 -15.47
C ASN A 203 -1.53 10.36 -16.82
N LEU A 204 -2.67 9.78 -17.23
CA LEU A 204 -2.74 8.89 -18.39
C LEU A 204 -3.63 9.43 -19.52
N THR A 205 -4.49 10.42 -19.26
CA THR A 205 -5.36 10.97 -20.32
C THR A 205 -4.65 12.06 -21.15
N PRO A 206 -4.81 12.07 -22.49
CA PRO A 206 -4.23 13.11 -23.34
C PRO A 206 -4.79 14.49 -22.98
N GLY A 207 -3.91 15.41 -22.54
CA GLY A 207 -4.28 16.80 -22.18
C GLY A 207 -4.07 17.17 -20.70
N SER A 208 -3.55 16.26 -19.88
CA SER A 208 -3.38 16.46 -18.44
C SER A 208 -2.12 17.24 -18.02
N SER A 209 -1.41 17.81 -18.98
CA SER A 209 -0.32 18.76 -18.72
C SER A 209 -0.92 20.15 -18.47
N LEU A 210 -1.01 20.54 -17.20
CA LEU A 210 -1.00 21.97 -16.83
C LEU A 210 0.44 22.40 -16.56
#